data_AF-A0A7K0DC11-F1
#
_entry.id   AF-A0A7K0DC11-F1
#
_cell.length_a   1.000
_cell.length_b   1.000
_cell.length_c   1.000
_cell.angle_alpha   90.00
_cell.angle_beta   90.00
_cell.angle_gamma   90.00
#
_symmetry.space_group_name_H-M   'P 1'
#
loop_
_entity.id
_entity.type
_entity.pdbx_description
1 polymer ?
#
loop_
_entity_poly.entity_id
_entity_poly.type
_entity_poly.pdbx_seq_one_letter_code
_entity_poly.pdbx_strand_id
1 'polypeptide(L)'
;MEVALGVDHVRIRDSKYDGDPAAQPIVSVASADWQAVLDLVLSGNSGEVDGVCITLASAGGASITATGVALEYNAAEWDAFAKGVADGQFDPHG
;
A
#
# COMPACT_ATOMS: atom_id res chain seq x y z
N MET A 1 -8.90 1.07 -1.41
CA MET A 1 -7.74 0.26 -0.95
C MET A 1 -8.19 -0.83 0.01
N GLU A 2 -7.62 -2.01 -0.13
CA GLU A 2 -7.75 -3.16 0.76
C GLU A 2 -6.37 -3.81 0.96
N VAL A 3 -6.09 -4.26 2.18
CA VAL A 3 -4.86 -4.94 2.57
C VAL A 3 -5.21 -6.32 3.12
N ALA A 4 -4.61 -7.37 2.56
CA ALA A 4 -4.76 -8.74 3.02
C ALA A 4 -3.42 -9.24 3.59
N LEU A 5 -3.39 -9.47 4.90
CA LEU A 5 -2.24 -10.01 5.61
C LEU A 5 -2.13 -11.51 5.36
N GLY A 6 -0.97 -11.97 4.90
CA GLY A 6 -0.65 -13.37 4.70
C GLY A 6 0.63 -13.76 5.45
N VAL A 7 0.90 -15.07 5.50
CA VAL A 7 2.08 -15.60 6.19
C VAL A 7 3.37 -15.15 5.52
N ASP A 8 3.47 -15.33 4.20
CA ASP A 8 4.69 -15.00 3.44
C ASP A 8 4.61 -13.63 2.76
N HIS A 9 3.40 -13.19 2.41
CA HIS A 9 3.17 -11.94 1.71
C HIS A 9 1.95 -11.18 2.20
N VAL A 10 2.06 -9.86 2.21
CA VAL A 10 0.94 -8.92 2.30
C VAL A 10 0.53 -8.49 0.90
N ARG A 11 -0.77 -8.50 0.61
CA ARG A 11 -1.32 -8.08 -0.68
C ARG A 11 -2.11 -6.79 -0.53
N ILE A 12 -1.82 -5.83 -1.39
CA ILE A 12 -2.51 -4.54 -1.47
C ILE A 12 -3.23 -4.46 -2.81
N ARG A 13 -4.48 -4.03 -2.79
CA ARG A 13 -5.30 -3.83 -4.00
C ARG A 13 -6.23 -2.64 -3.84
N ASP A 14 -6.75 -2.14 -4.96
CA ASP A 14 -7.84 -1.17 -4.90
C ASP A 14 -9.20 -1.88 -4.83
N SER A 15 -9.86 -1.79 -3.67
CA SER A 15 -11.21 -2.30 -3.43
C SER A 15 -12.28 -1.68 -4.32
N LYS A 16 -12.00 -0.53 -4.95
CA LYS A 16 -12.94 0.14 -5.87
C LYS A 16 -12.79 -0.29 -7.32
N TYR A 17 -11.83 -1.15 -7.64
CA TYR A 17 -11.62 -1.63 -9.01
C TYR A 17 -12.89 -2.30 -9.54
N ASP A 18 -13.38 -1.81 -10.69
CA ASP A 18 -14.64 -2.22 -11.32
C ASP A 18 -14.45 -3.01 -12.63
N GLY A 19 -13.19 -3.30 -13.00
CA GLY A 19 -12.84 -4.13 -14.15
C GLY A 19 -12.93 -5.63 -13.90
N ASP A 20 -12.26 -6.43 -14.74
CA ASP A 20 -12.23 -7.90 -14.58
C ASP A 20 -11.54 -8.28 -13.24
N PRO A 21 -12.23 -8.95 -12.30
CA PRO A 21 -11.65 -9.35 -11.03
C PRO A 21 -10.37 -10.20 -11.17
N ALA A 22 -10.23 -10.97 -12.26
CA ALA A 22 -9.02 -11.74 -12.52
C ALA A 22 -7.83 -10.88 -12.98
N ALA A 23 -8.09 -9.67 -13.46
CA ALA A 23 -7.10 -8.69 -13.89
C ALA A 23 -6.88 -7.57 -12.85
N GLN A 24 -7.52 -7.66 -11.67
CA GLN A 24 -7.37 -6.66 -10.62
C GLN A 24 -5.89 -6.50 -10.25
N PRO A 25 -5.33 -5.27 -10.32
CA PRO A 25 -3.94 -5.06 -9.97
C PRO A 25 -3.70 -5.33 -8.47
N ILE A 26 -2.67 -6.13 -8.17
CA ILE A 26 -2.28 -6.48 -6.80
C ILE A 26 -0.79 -6.21 -6.64
N VAL A 27 -0.44 -5.38 -5.66
CA VAL A 27 0.94 -5.23 -5.18
C VAL A 27 1.15 -6.28 -4.08
N SER A 28 2.21 -7.07 -4.20
CA SER A 28 2.60 -8.04 -3.18
C SER A 28 3.88 -7.58 -2.51
N VAL A 29 3.87 -7.55 -1.18
CA VAL A 29 5.01 -7.21 -0.33
C VAL A 29 5.37 -8.47 0.46
N ALA A 30 6.66 -8.78 0.65
CA ALA A 30 7.05 -9.83 1.58
C ALA A 30 6.62 -9.45 3.01
N SER A 31 6.09 -10.40 3.78
CA SER A 31 5.64 -10.12 5.15
C SER A 31 6.78 -9.64 6.06
N ALA A 32 8.02 -10.05 5.76
CA ALA A 32 9.23 -9.59 6.47
C ALA A 32 9.52 -8.11 6.26
N ASP A 33 9.12 -7.54 5.12
CA ASP A 33 9.37 -6.14 4.75
C ASP A 33 8.15 -5.24 4.98
N TRP A 34 7.02 -5.84 5.39
CA TRP A 34 5.77 -5.10 5.55
C TRP A 34 5.88 -3.98 6.58
N GLN A 35 6.56 -4.22 7.70
CA GLN A 35 6.76 -3.18 8.72
C GLN A 35 7.52 -1.98 8.14
N ALA A 36 8.54 -2.20 7.31
CA ALA A 36 9.30 -1.12 6.68
C ALA A 36 8.43 -0.32 5.69
N VAL A 37 7.48 -0.97 5.01
CA VAL A 37 6.48 -0.27 4.19
C VAL A 37 5.57 0.61 5.04
N LEU A 38 5.07 0.09 6.18
CA LEU A 38 4.25 0.88 7.12
C LEU A 38 5.01 2.08 7.67
N ASP A 39 6.27 1.89 8.07
CA ASP A 39 7.13 2.96 8.56
C ASP A 39 7.37 4.02 7.48
N LEU A 40 7.53 3.61 6.21
CA LEU A 40 7.65 4.53 5.08
C LEU A 40 6.38 5.36 4.90
N VAL A 41 5.19 4.75 4.98
CA VAL A 41 3.90 5.47 4.96
C VAL A 41 3.84 6.52 6.08
N LEU A 42 4.19 6.13 7.31
CA LEU A 42 4.17 7.02 8.48
C LEU A 42 5.19 8.14 8.40
N SER A 43 6.32 7.93 7.72
CA SER A 43 7.34 8.96 7.53
C SER A 43 6.84 10.12 6.66
N GLY A 44 5.78 9.92 5.88
CA GLY A 44 5.26 10.92 4.95
C GLY A 44 6.23 11.25 3.82
N ASN A 45 7.07 10.31 3.42
CA ASN A 45 8.04 10.47 2.33
C ASN A 45 7.83 9.44 1.22
N SER A 46 8.29 9.78 0.02
CA SER A 46 8.47 8.78 -1.04
C SER A 46 9.68 7.90 -0.73
N GLY A 47 9.64 6.64 -1.15
CA GLY A 47 10.74 5.69 -0.95
C GLY A 47 10.46 4.33 -1.58
N GLU A 48 11.40 3.41 -1.39
CA GLU A 48 11.34 2.05 -1.91
C GLU A 48 11.69 1.05 -0.80
N VAL A 49 10.93 -0.05 -0.74
CA VAL A 49 11.21 -1.20 0.12
C VAL A 49 11.04 -2.46 -0.72
N ASP A 50 12.12 -3.20 -0.93
CA ASP A 50 12.15 -4.47 -1.70
C ASP A 50 11.38 -4.42 -3.03
N GLY A 51 11.63 -3.38 -3.85
CA GLY A 51 10.97 -3.21 -5.15
C GLY A 51 9.53 -2.69 -5.10
N VAL A 52 9.01 -2.38 -3.91
CA VAL A 52 7.75 -1.66 -3.71
C VAL A 52 8.06 -0.18 -3.51
N CYS A 53 7.67 0.65 -4.47
CA CYS A 53 7.87 2.10 -4.43
C CYS A 53 6.59 2.81 -3.98
N ILE A 54 6.70 3.63 -2.94
CA ILE A 54 5.68 4.62 -2.56
C ILE A 54 6.13 5.98 -3.08
N THR A 55 5.30 6.62 -3.90
CA THR A 55 5.56 7.96 -4.43
C THR A 55 4.44 8.90 -4.05
N LEU A 56 4.74 9.93 -3.26
CA LEU A 56 3.77 10.97 -2.92
C LEU A 56 3.57 11.92 -4.08
N ALA A 57 2.31 12.18 -4.41
CA ALA A 57 1.92 13.19 -5.38
C ALA A 57 1.83 14.57 -4.72
N SER A 58 2.16 15.63 -5.46
CA SER A 58 2.07 17.02 -4.98
C SER A 58 0.65 17.44 -4.58
N ALA A 59 -0.37 16.75 -5.08
CA ALA A 59 -1.78 16.96 -4.72
C ALA A 59 -2.20 16.26 -3.42
N GLY A 60 -1.29 15.58 -2.70
CA GLY A 60 -1.55 14.89 -1.44
C GLY A 60 -1.99 13.43 -1.58
N GLY A 61 -2.16 12.94 -2.81
CA GLY A 61 -2.32 11.51 -3.09
C GLY A 61 -0.98 10.78 -3.11
N ALA A 62 -1.01 9.49 -3.44
CA ALA A 62 0.19 8.68 -3.61
C ALA A 62 -0.02 7.54 -4.58
N SER A 63 1.07 7.04 -5.14
CA SER A 63 1.10 5.79 -5.88
C SER A 63 1.93 4.73 -5.14
N ILE A 64 1.44 3.49 -5.15
CA ILE A 64 2.20 2.31 -4.75
C ILE A 64 2.46 1.50 -6.01
N THR A 65 3.72 1.26 -6.33
CA THR A 65 4.11 0.51 -7.53
C THR A 65 5.02 -0.65 -7.17
N ALA A 66 4.88 -1.76 -7.90
CA ALA A 66 5.74 -2.94 -7.82
C ALA A 66 5.65 -3.68 -9.16
N THR A 67 6.74 -4.25 -9.66
CA THR A 67 6.89 -4.97 -10.95
C THR A 67 5.65 -4.97 -11.88
N GLY A 68 5.46 -3.89 -12.64
CA GLY A 68 4.39 -3.78 -13.66
C GLY A 68 2.98 -3.46 -13.13
N VAL A 69 2.83 -3.26 -11.83
CA VAL A 69 1.59 -2.88 -11.14
C VAL A 69 1.74 -1.47 -10.56
N ALA A 70 0.70 -0.66 -10.71
CA ALA A 70 0.57 0.63 -10.06
C ALA A 70 -0.83 0.76 -9.44
N LEU A 71 -0.87 1.16 -8.17
CA LEU A 71 -2.09 1.51 -7.44
C LEU A 71 -2.02 3.01 -7.17
N GLU A 72 -3.02 3.75 -7.64
CA GLU A 72 -3.09 5.20 -7.53
C GLU A 72 -4.16 5.58 -6.51
N TYR A 73 -3.80 6.42 -5.54
CA TYR A 73 -4.69 6.88 -4.49
C TYR A 73 -4.80 8.40 -4.51
N ASN A 74 -6.03 8.89 -4.42
CA ASN A 74 -6.25 10.31 -4.22
C ASN A 74 -5.90 10.72 -2.77
N ALA A 75 -5.88 12.03 -2.50
CA ALA A 75 -5.48 12.55 -1.20
C ALA A 75 -6.33 12.03 -0.02
N ALA A 76 -7.64 11.86 -0.22
CA ALA A 76 -8.52 11.39 0.84
C ALA A 76 -8.31 9.90 1.14
N GLU A 77 -8.05 9.09 0.12
CA GLU A 77 -7.75 7.67 0.26
C GLU A 77 -6.39 7.45 0.92
N TRP A 78 -5.38 8.22 0.52
CA TRP A 78 -4.05 8.14 1.11
C TRP A 78 -4.02 8.58 2.57
N ASP A 79 -4.70 9.69 2.90
CA ASP A 79 -4.84 10.16 4.28
C ASP A 79 -5.56 9.12 5.17
N ALA A 80 -6.63 8.51 4.66
CA ALA A 80 -7.32 7.43 5.36
C ALA A 80 -6.43 6.20 5.56
N PHE A 81 -5.60 5.83 4.58
CA PHE A 81 -4.64 4.75 4.73
C PHE A 81 -3.60 5.07 5.81
N ALA A 82 -2.95 6.24 5.73
CA ALA A 82 -1.92 6.64 6.67
C ALA A 82 -2.45 6.69 8.12
N LYS A 83 -3.70 7.14 8.32
CA LYS A 83 -4.38 7.06 9.61
C LYS A 83 -4.59 5.62 10.07
N GLY A 84 -5.05 4.74 9.18
CA GLY A 84 -5.19 3.31 9.49
C GLY A 84 -3.86 2.65 9.87
N VAL A 85 -2.75 3.03 9.22
CA VAL A 85 -1.40 2.60 9.60
C VAL A 85 -1.04 3.12 11.00
N ALA A 86 -1.27 4.41 11.28
CA ALA A 86 -0.99 5.01 12.58
C ALA A 86 -1.82 4.38 13.72
N ASP A 87 -3.04 3.93 13.42
CA ASP A 87 -3.92 3.23 14.34
C ASP A 87 -3.58 1.72 14.49
N GLY A 88 -2.56 1.23 13.79
CA GLY A 88 -2.14 -0.18 13.84
C GLY A 88 -3.05 -1.16 13.10
N GLN A 89 -3.98 -0.68 12.26
CA GLN A 89 -4.98 -1.54 11.58
C GLN A 89 -4.37 -2.60 10.65
N PHE A 90 -3.11 -2.42 10.27
CA PHE A 90 -2.39 -3.29 9.35
C PHE A 90 -1.14 -3.93 9.99
N ASP A 91 -0.98 -3.83 11.31
CA ASP A 91 0.10 -4.48 12.03
C ASP A 91 -0.16 -5.99 12.10
N PRO A 92 0.75 -6.85 11.62
CA PRO A 92 0.61 -8.30 11.75
C PRO A 92 0.68 -8.82 13.19
N HIS A 93 1.11 -7.99 14.16
CA HIS A 93 1.35 -8.41 15.54
C HIS A 93 0.36 -7.88 16.59
N GLY A 94 -0.49 -6.90 16.27
CA GLY A 94 -1.68 -6.49 17.05
C GLY A 94 -1.46 -6.08 18.50
#